data_AF-A0A258DTR2-F1
#
_entry.id   AF-A0A258DTR2-F1
#
_cell.length_a   1.000
_cell.length_b   1.000
_cell.length_c   1.000
_cell.angle_alpha   90.00
_cell.angle_beta   90.00
_cell.angle_gamma   90.00
#
_symmetry.space_group_name_H-M   'P 1'
#
loop_
_entity.id
_entity.type
_entity.pdbx_description
1 polymer ?
#
loop_
_entity_poly.entity_id
_entity_poly.type
_entity_poly.pdbx_seq_one_letter_code
_entity_poly.pdbx_strand_id
1 'polypeptide(L)'
;MSSSKSDLDIEAWIERLFPVPDEEMDYESIYELLNQLYLDPLDLNMADGDLLESLQLLSPLQIQSLLAYRAEQGPLISIYELQAIPHFDLETIQLLAPFVRIGLEKISFKTILKQIWTEENNYLILRHRRTWERRRGYLPQDPNNPGTRYLGDQNDLFIRSRIHHGRAFSVGFTIEKDAGEQLWWKNNQGNRGPDFSSFHFYRGNTPRWKSIALGDFRVGFGQGLVFGAGYSLGKGAETITTVRRSSFGLLPYTASTEAGFFRGAGVTKNLGLWSITTFLSHVKRDGRVNLPQDTLESQEDFASSLPLGGFHRTPSELSTRKAITESNAGFNTTYQLKNGRGNFGFNALYTTFEFPLNRRPNIYNSFEFSGKTNWIGSFYGNYYWKNIFLFGESARSKSGVFTVSMEMALEKIPEISTNEVLTSA
;
A
#
# COMPACT_ATOMS: atom_id res chain seq x y z
N MET A 1 -4.88 -20.77 -28.48
CA MET A 1 -6.34 -20.59 -28.63
C MET A 1 -6.77 -19.59 -27.57
N SER A 2 -7.13 -18.38 -27.99
CA SER A 2 -7.69 -17.35 -27.11
C SER A 2 -9.07 -17.82 -26.70
N SER A 3 -9.21 -18.29 -25.47
CA SER A 3 -10.51 -18.50 -24.85
C SER A 3 -11.19 -17.14 -24.79
N SER A 4 -12.36 -17.01 -25.40
CA SER A 4 -13.21 -15.83 -25.24
C SER A 4 -13.47 -15.66 -23.75
N LYS A 5 -12.89 -14.63 -23.13
CA LYS A 5 -13.23 -14.23 -21.76
C LYS A 5 -14.73 -14.01 -21.76
N SER A 6 -15.47 -14.88 -21.07
CA SER A 6 -16.86 -14.58 -20.71
C SER A 6 -16.82 -13.30 -19.91
N ASP A 7 -17.67 -12.33 -20.27
CA ASP A 7 -17.87 -11.11 -19.49
C ASP A 7 -18.28 -11.52 -18.08
N LEU A 8 -17.30 -11.54 -17.18
CA LEU A 8 -17.52 -11.84 -15.78
C LEU A 8 -18.14 -10.59 -15.18
N ASP A 9 -19.38 -10.69 -14.73
CA ASP A 9 -20.01 -9.63 -13.97
C ASP A 9 -19.36 -9.56 -12.59
N ILE A 10 -18.44 -8.61 -12.42
CA ILE A 10 -17.68 -8.41 -11.18
C ILE A 10 -18.61 -8.02 -10.03
N GLU A 11 -19.71 -7.30 -10.30
CA GLU A 11 -20.68 -6.92 -9.26
C GLU A 11 -21.38 -8.16 -8.73
N ALA A 12 -21.94 -8.98 -9.62
CA ALA A 12 -22.57 -10.25 -9.24
C ALA A 12 -21.58 -11.22 -8.56
N TRP A 13 -20.29 -11.10 -8.87
CA TRP A 13 -19.23 -11.89 -8.25
C TRP A 13 -18.92 -11.43 -6.82
N ILE A 14 -18.87 -10.12 -6.58
CA ILE A 14 -18.73 -9.54 -5.23
C ILE A 14 -19.95 -9.89 -4.38
N GLU A 15 -21.16 -9.81 -4.93
CA GLU A 15 -22.38 -10.22 -4.22
C GLU A 15 -22.36 -11.70 -3.82
N ARG A 16 -21.73 -12.58 -4.61
CA ARG A 16 -21.53 -13.99 -4.24
C ARG A 16 -20.52 -14.16 -3.11
N LEU A 17 -19.43 -13.38 -3.09
CA LEU A 17 -18.46 -13.44 -2.01
C LEU A 17 -18.94 -12.78 -0.72
N PHE A 18 -19.76 -11.74 -0.84
CA PHE A 18 -20.23 -10.92 0.28
C PHE A 18 -21.75 -10.79 0.22
N PRO A 19 -22.50 -11.89 0.44
CA PRO A 19 -23.96 -11.89 0.35
C PRO A 19 -24.64 -11.06 1.45
N VAL A 20 -23.89 -10.70 2.50
CA VAL A 20 -24.35 -9.82 3.58
C VAL A 20 -23.62 -8.48 3.45
N PRO A 21 -24.33 -7.39 3.11
CA PRO A 21 -23.77 -6.04 3.13
C PRO A 21 -23.33 -5.67 4.54
N ASP A 22 -22.05 -5.36 4.72
CA ASP A 22 -21.46 -4.83 5.94
C ASP A 22 -21.13 -3.35 5.69
N GLU A 23 -21.78 -2.45 6.45
CA GLU A 23 -21.60 -1.00 6.28
C GLU A 23 -20.16 -0.54 6.60
N GLU A 24 -19.35 -1.36 7.28
CA GLU A 24 -17.93 -1.09 7.54
C GLU A 24 -17.01 -1.52 6.37
N MET A 25 -17.52 -2.24 5.37
CA MET A 25 -16.73 -2.73 4.24
C MET A 25 -16.64 -1.70 3.11
N ASP A 26 -15.40 -1.39 2.71
CA ASP A 26 -15.09 -0.54 1.56
C ASP A 26 -15.20 -1.33 0.24
N TYR A 27 -16.44 -1.52 -0.22
CA TYR A 27 -16.76 -2.25 -1.45
C TYR A 27 -16.12 -1.64 -2.71
N GLU A 28 -15.89 -0.32 -2.73
CA GLU A 28 -15.25 0.37 -3.86
C GLU A 28 -13.81 -0.11 -4.04
N SER A 29 -13.03 -0.18 -2.95
CA SER A 29 -11.67 -0.73 -2.98
C SER A 29 -11.62 -2.21 -3.39
N ILE A 30 -12.60 -3.02 -2.98
CA ILE A 30 -12.68 -4.45 -3.35
C ILE A 30 -12.97 -4.60 -4.85
N TYR A 31 -13.92 -3.81 -5.37
CA TYR A 31 -14.24 -3.79 -6.79
C TYR A 31 -13.03 -3.39 -7.62
N GLU A 32 -12.32 -2.34 -7.24
CA GLU A 32 -11.10 -1.92 -7.91
C GLU A 32 -10.02 -3.02 -7.91
N LEU A 33 -9.81 -3.70 -6.77
CA LEU A 33 -8.85 -4.79 -6.64
C LEU A 33 -9.20 -5.97 -7.56
N LEU A 34 -10.44 -6.44 -7.54
CA LEU A 34 -10.89 -7.57 -8.34
C LEU A 34 -10.88 -7.26 -9.83
N ASN A 35 -11.31 -6.06 -10.21
CA ASN A 35 -11.24 -5.60 -11.60
C ASN A 35 -9.79 -5.54 -12.09
N GLN A 36 -8.87 -5.04 -11.26
CA GLN A 36 -7.45 -5.05 -11.58
C GLN A 36 -6.91 -6.48 -11.78
N LEU A 37 -7.29 -7.43 -10.93
CA LEU A 37 -6.89 -8.84 -11.05
C LEU A 37 -7.53 -9.54 -12.25
N TYR A 38 -8.76 -9.17 -12.63
CA TYR A 38 -9.43 -9.72 -13.81
C TYR A 38 -8.77 -9.23 -15.12
N LEU A 39 -8.34 -7.96 -15.13
CA LEU A 39 -7.60 -7.38 -16.26
C LEU A 39 -6.18 -7.95 -16.35
N ASP A 40 -5.49 -8.10 -15.22
CA ASP A 40 -4.16 -8.72 -15.15
C ASP A 40 -4.08 -9.83 -14.07
N PRO A 41 -4.37 -11.09 -14.44
CA PRO A 41 -4.36 -12.21 -13.51
C PRO A 41 -3.00 -12.46 -12.85
N LEU A 42 -3.03 -12.84 -11.57
CA LEU A 42 -1.85 -13.15 -10.78
C LEU A 42 -1.22 -14.48 -11.22
N ASP A 43 0.10 -14.49 -11.47
CA ASP A 43 0.82 -15.75 -11.69
C ASP A 43 1.07 -16.48 -10.36
N LEU A 44 0.42 -17.64 -10.19
CA LEU A 44 0.52 -18.46 -8.98
C LEU A 44 1.93 -18.99 -8.71
N ASN A 45 2.77 -19.14 -9.74
CA ASN A 45 4.15 -19.59 -9.56
C ASN A 45 5.09 -18.50 -9.05
N MET A 46 4.73 -17.23 -9.26
CA MET A 46 5.49 -16.07 -8.82
C MET A 46 4.97 -15.47 -7.52
N ALA A 47 3.72 -15.76 -7.15
CA ALA A 47 3.11 -15.25 -5.94
C ALA A 47 3.77 -15.81 -4.67
N ASP A 48 3.98 -14.95 -3.67
CA ASP A 48 4.33 -15.37 -2.31
C ASP A 48 3.08 -15.39 -1.41
N GLY A 49 3.22 -15.92 -0.20
CA GLY A 49 2.09 -16.04 0.73
C GLY A 49 1.45 -14.70 1.05
N ASP A 50 2.24 -13.64 1.24
CA ASP A 50 1.70 -12.31 1.53
C ASP A 50 0.90 -11.74 0.35
N LEU A 51 1.36 -11.98 -0.89
CA LEU A 51 0.62 -11.59 -2.09
C LEU A 51 -0.68 -12.38 -2.25
N LEU A 52 -0.66 -13.69 -2.00
CA LEU A 52 -1.86 -14.53 -2.02
C LEU A 52 -2.88 -14.09 -0.96
N GLU A 53 -2.42 -13.74 0.24
CA GLU A 53 -3.28 -13.19 1.29
C GLU A 53 -3.88 -11.84 0.90
N SER A 54 -3.12 -10.99 0.19
CA SER A 54 -3.62 -9.69 -0.28
C SER A 54 -4.77 -9.79 -1.30
N LEU A 55 -4.95 -10.96 -1.92
CA LEU A 55 -6.11 -11.20 -2.79
C LEU A 55 -7.40 -11.32 -2.00
N GLN A 56 -7.33 -11.77 -0.74
CA GLN A 56 -8.48 -12.05 0.12
C GLN A 56 -9.48 -13.07 -0.48
N LEU A 57 -9.01 -13.86 -1.45
CA LEU A 57 -9.78 -14.92 -2.11
C LEU A 57 -9.50 -16.31 -1.57
N LEU A 58 -8.42 -16.47 -0.81
CA LEU A 58 -7.95 -17.75 -0.31
C LEU A 58 -7.82 -17.69 1.20
N SER A 59 -8.23 -18.77 1.84
CA SER A 59 -8.05 -18.93 3.27
C SER A 59 -6.57 -19.15 3.63
N PRO A 60 -6.15 -18.82 4.87
CA PRO A 60 -4.79 -19.06 5.33
C PRO A 60 -4.33 -20.52 5.11
N LEU A 61 -5.19 -21.51 5.39
CA LEU A 61 -4.92 -22.94 5.14
C LEU A 61 -4.78 -23.27 3.64
N GLN A 62 -5.59 -22.68 2.78
CA GLN A 62 -5.48 -22.86 1.33
C GLN A 62 -4.17 -22.28 0.78
N ILE A 63 -3.80 -21.07 1.21
CA ILE A 63 -2.53 -20.43 0.85
C ILE A 63 -1.36 -21.32 1.28
N GLN A 64 -1.39 -21.83 2.51
CA GLN A 64 -0.38 -22.75 3.01
C GLN A 64 -0.28 -24.02 2.15
N SER A 65 -1.43 -24.61 1.80
CA SER A 65 -1.48 -25.85 1.00
C SER A 65 -0.89 -25.64 -0.39
N LEU A 66 -1.19 -24.51 -1.03
CA LEU A 66 -0.61 -24.11 -2.32
C LEU A 66 0.90 -23.90 -2.24
N LEU A 67 1.39 -23.19 -1.22
CA LEU A 67 2.81 -22.96 -1.02
C LEU A 67 3.58 -24.25 -0.72
N ALA A 68 3.00 -25.13 0.10
CA ALA A 68 3.58 -26.44 0.41
C ALA A 68 3.65 -27.33 -0.83
N TYR A 69 2.56 -27.41 -1.60
CA TYR A 69 2.54 -28.16 -2.87
C TYR A 69 3.63 -27.67 -3.82
N ARG A 70 3.80 -26.35 -3.97
CA ARG A 70 4.87 -25.76 -4.80
C ARG A 70 6.27 -26.07 -4.29
N ALA A 71 6.45 -26.13 -2.98
CA ALA A 71 7.73 -26.45 -2.36
C ALA A 71 8.12 -27.92 -2.56
N GLU A 72 7.13 -28.82 -2.57
CA GLU A 72 7.34 -30.27 -2.71
C GLU A 72 7.38 -30.74 -4.17
N GLN A 73 6.47 -30.25 -5.01
CA GLN A 73 6.27 -30.73 -6.39
C GLN A 73 6.91 -29.81 -7.44
N GLY A 74 7.31 -28.59 -7.08
CA GLY A 74 7.83 -27.58 -8.01
C GLY A 74 6.75 -26.64 -8.56
N PRO A 75 7.05 -25.85 -9.61
CA PRO A 75 6.10 -24.90 -10.18
C PRO A 75 4.91 -25.63 -10.83
N LEU A 76 3.71 -25.07 -10.68
CA LEU A 76 2.50 -25.52 -11.36
C LEU A 76 2.70 -25.44 -12.88
N ILE A 77 2.33 -26.49 -13.60
CA ILE A 77 2.42 -26.56 -15.06
C ILE A 77 1.08 -26.17 -15.68
N SER A 78 -0.03 -26.47 -15.00
CA SER A 78 -1.39 -26.22 -15.47
C SER A 78 -2.33 -25.78 -14.34
N ILE A 79 -3.34 -24.97 -14.67
CA ILE A 79 -4.27 -24.42 -13.65
C ILE A 79 -5.13 -25.53 -13.04
N TYR A 80 -5.29 -26.64 -13.77
CA TYR A 80 -5.99 -27.82 -13.30
C TYR A 80 -5.25 -28.57 -12.17
N GLU A 81 -3.95 -28.31 -11.96
CA GLU A 81 -3.23 -28.87 -10.80
C GLU A 81 -3.76 -28.35 -9.46
N LEU A 82 -4.51 -27.25 -9.44
CA LEU A 82 -5.18 -26.77 -8.23
C LEU A 82 -6.08 -27.85 -7.59
N GLN A 83 -6.63 -28.78 -8.39
CA GLN A 83 -7.44 -29.90 -7.89
C GLN A 83 -6.62 -30.93 -7.09
N ALA A 84 -5.29 -30.96 -7.26
CA ALA A 84 -4.39 -31.84 -6.52
C ALA A 84 -3.92 -31.24 -5.18
N ILE A 85 -4.24 -29.97 -4.93
CA ILE A 85 -3.81 -29.24 -3.73
C ILE A 85 -4.80 -29.52 -2.60
N PRO A 86 -4.35 -29.99 -1.42
CA PRO A 86 -5.23 -30.17 -0.28
C PRO A 86 -6.00 -28.89 0.07
N HIS A 87 -7.25 -29.04 0.51
CA HIS A 87 -8.16 -27.94 0.90
C HIS A 87 -8.63 -27.03 -0.26
N PHE A 88 -8.36 -27.39 -1.52
CA PHE A 88 -9.00 -26.77 -2.68
C PHE A 88 -10.17 -27.64 -3.12
N ASP A 89 -11.38 -27.11 -3.01
CA ASP A 89 -12.58 -27.69 -3.62
C ASP A 89 -12.87 -27.04 -4.98
N LEU A 90 -13.81 -27.63 -5.71
CA LEU A 90 -14.16 -27.16 -7.06
C LEU A 90 -14.70 -25.72 -7.03
N GLU A 91 -15.43 -25.36 -5.98
CA GLU A 91 -15.99 -24.02 -5.79
C GLU A 91 -14.88 -22.97 -5.62
N THR A 92 -13.93 -23.19 -4.72
CA THR A 92 -12.74 -22.34 -4.53
C THR A 92 -11.97 -22.18 -5.84
N ILE A 93 -11.76 -23.26 -6.59
CA ILE A 93 -11.02 -23.22 -7.85
C ILE A 93 -11.75 -22.37 -8.89
N GLN A 94 -13.08 -22.51 -9.00
CA GLN A 94 -13.90 -21.71 -9.91
C GLN A 94 -13.92 -20.23 -9.52
N LEU A 95 -13.94 -19.92 -8.22
CA LEU A 95 -13.82 -18.56 -7.70
C LEU A 95 -12.44 -17.96 -8.02
N LEU A 96 -11.36 -18.72 -7.87
CA LEU A 96 -10.00 -18.23 -8.07
C LEU A 96 -9.62 -18.06 -9.56
N ALA A 97 -10.10 -18.96 -10.42
CA ALA A 97 -9.65 -19.09 -11.82
C ALA A 97 -9.68 -17.80 -12.66
N PRO A 98 -10.66 -16.88 -12.54
CA PRO A 98 -10.68 -15.63 -13.31
C PRO A 98 -9.53 -14.67 -12.96
N PHE A 99 -8.96 -14.78 -11.77
CA PHE A 99 -8.02 -13.81 -11.20
C PHE A 99 -6.58 -14.33 -11.16
N VAL A 100 -6.35 -15.56 -11.62
CA VAL A 100 -5.04 -16.21 -11.59
C VAL A 100 -4.65 -16.82 -12.92
N ARG A 101 -3.35 -16.98 -13.14
CA ARG A 101 -2.76 -17.65 -14.29
C ARG A 101 -1.54 -18.46 -13.89
N ILE A 102 -1.03 -19.24 -14.83
CA ILE A 102 0.25 -19.93 -14.71
C ILE A 102 1.13 -19.48 -15.86
N GLY A 103 2.31 -18.96 -15.50
CA GLY A 103 3.33 -18.58 -16.46
C GLY A 103 3.31 -17.09 -16.79
N LEU A 104 4.33 -16.40 -16.30
CA LEU A 104 4.83 -15.16 -16.86
C LEU A 104 6.04 -15.44 -17.75
N GLU A 105 6.05 -14.84 -18.95
CA GLU A 105 7.32 -14.62 -19.64
C GLU A 105 8.19 -13.67 -18.80
N LYS A 106 9.43 -14.07 -18.52
CA LYS A 106 10.41 -13.21 -17.82
C LYS A 106 10.78 -12.04 -18.73
N ILE A 107 10.16 -10.89 -18.48
CA ILE A 107 10.40 -9.68 -19.27
C ILE A 107 11.85 -9.18 -19.06
N SER A 108 12.61 -9.03 -20.16
CA SER A 108 13.98 -8.50 -20.15
C SER A 108 14.01 -6.97 -20.16
N PHE A 109 15.03 -6.37 -19.55
CA PHE A 109 15.22 -4.90 -19.50
C PHE A 109 15.36 -4.26 -20.90
N LYS A 110 15.91 -5.01 -21.87
CA LYS A 110 16.03 -4.54 -23.26
C LYS A 110 14.67 -4.35 -23.97
N THR A 111 13.59 -4.90 -23.42
CA THR A 111 12.23 -4.86 -23.99
C THR A 111 11.36 -3.76 -23.38
N ILE A 112 11.78 -3.12 -22.27
CA ILE A 112 10.93 -2.22 -21.47
C ILE A 112 10.44 -1.01 -22.26
N LEU A 113 11.32 -0.30 -22.96
CA LEU A 113 10.91 0.88 -23.73
C LEU A 113 9.87 0.48 -24.78
N LYS A 114 10.14 -0.59 -25.54
CA LYS A 114 9.22 -1.11 -26.54
C LYS A 114 7.88 -1.51 -25.92
N GLN A 115 7.89 -2.18 -24.77
CA GLN A 115 6.67 -2.54 -24.04
C GLN A 115 5.91 -1.34 -23.50
N ILE A 116 6.57 -0.35 -22.93
CA ILE A 116 5.90 0.88 -22.47
C ILE A 116 5.10 1.53 -23.62
N TRP A 117 5.64 1.49 -24.85
CA TRP A 117 4.97 2.02 -26.04
C TRP A 117 3.90 1.09 -26.63
N THR A 118 3.94 -0.22 -26.35
CA THR A 118 2.99 -1.22 -26.90
C THR A 118 2.04 -1.80 -25.85
N GLU A 119 2.13 -1.35 -24.59
CA GLU A 119 1.34 -1.89 -23.49
C GLU A 119 -0.12 -1.43 -23.65
N GLU A 120 -1.05 -2.39 -23.67
CA GLU A 120 -2.49 -2.10 -23.77
C GLU A 120 -3.01 -1.45 -22.47
N ASN A 121 -2.40 -1.78 -21.33
CA ASN A 121 -2.71 -1.26 -20.01
C ASN A 121 -2.07 0.12 -19.74
N ASN A 122 -2.30 1.05 -20.66
CA ASN A 122 -1.98 2.46 -20.53
C ASN A 122 -3.26 3.30 -20.41
N TYR A 123 -3.23 4.36 -19.60
CA TYR A 123 -4.34 5.31 -19.53
C TYR A 123 -3.86 6.71 -19.17
N LEU A 124 -4.67 7.68 -19.59
CA LEU A 124 -4.59 9.07 -19.20
C LEU A 124 -5.95 9.50 -18.65
N ILE A 125 -5.97 9.93 -17.38
CA ILE A 125 -7.14 10.53 -16.75
C ILE A 125 -6.93 12.04 -16.72
N LEU A 126 -7.91 12.74 -17.28
CA LEU A 126 -8.08 14.19 -17.14
C LEU A 126 -9.41 14.42 -16.44
N ARG A 127 -9.37 15.03 -15.26
CA ARG A 127 -10.57 15.32 -14.47
C ARG A 127 -10.56 16.80 -14.10
N HIS A 128 -11.66 17.46 -14.41
CA HIS A 128 -11.96 18.82 -13.97
C HIS A 128 -13.25 18.78 -13.17
N ARG A 129 -13.22 19.32 -11.95
CA ARG A 129 -14.37 19.39 -11.06
C ARG A 129 -14.57 20.83 -10.59
N ARG A 130 -15.81 21.28 -10.55
CA ARG A 130 -16.16 22.61 -10.03
C ARG A 130 -17.52 22.58 -9.36
N THR A 131 -17.61 23.17 -8.17
CA THR A 131 -18.89 23.44 -7.52
C THR A 131 -19.40 24.80 -8.00
N TRP A 132 -20.62 24.85 -8.53
CA TRP A 132 -21.25 26.09 -9.01
C TRP A 132 -21.60 27.05 -7.87
N GLU A 133 -22.02 26.50 -6.73
CA GLU A 133 -22.27 27.27 -5.53
C GLU A 133 -20.98 27.88 -4.99
N ARG A 134 -21.03 29.18 -4.68
CA ARG A 134 -19.87 29.90 -4.13
C ARG A 134 -19.70 29.56 -2.65
N ARG A 135 -18.70 28.71 -2.36
CA ARG A 135 -18.31 28.38 -0.98
C ARG A 135 -17.87 29.62 -0.20
N ARG A 136 -18.08 29.62 1.12
CA ARG A 136 -17.75 30.71 2.05
C ARG A 136 -16.30 31.21 1.91
N GLY A 137 -15.33 30.32 1.69
CA GLY A 137 -13.91 30.67 1.53
C GLY A 137 -13.59 31.55 0.31
N TYR A 138 -14.51 31.70 -0.65
CA TYR A 138 -14.36 32.60 -1.80
C TYR A 138 -15.03 33.95 -1.61
N LEU A 139 -15.74 34.17 -0.51
CA LEU A 139 -16.34 35.47 -0.21
C LEU A 139 -15.25 36.50 0.11
N PRO A 140 -15.54 37.81 -0.02
CA PRO A 140 -14.62 38.86 0.40
C PRO A 140 -14.18 38.67 1.85
N GLN A 141 -12.94 39.06 2.17
CA GLN A 141 -12.41 38.96 3.53
C GLN A 141 -13.29 39.76 4.50
N ASP A 142 -13.64 39.14 5.62
CA ASP A 142 -14.10 39.87 6.79
C ASP A 142 -12.92 40.72 7.30
N PRO A 143 -13.07 42.05 7.46
CA PRO A 143 -12.03 42.90 8.03
C PRO A 143 -11.49 42.41 9.38
N ASN A 144 -12.29 41.67 10.14
CA ASN A 144 -11.91 41.13 11.46
C ASN A 144 -11.12 39.82 11.38
N ASN A 145 -11.07 39.14 10.22
CA ASN A 145 -10.33 37.88 10.07
C ASN A 145 -9.70 37.74 8.66
N PRO A 146 -8.62 38.47 8.37
CA PRO A 146 -8.02 38.57 7.03
C PRO A 146 -7.33 37.27 6.54
N GLY A 147 -7.32 36.18 7.32
CA GLY A 147 -6.61 34.94 6.96
C GLY A 147 -7.46 33.85 6.29
N THR A 148 -8.76 34.04 6.13
CA THR A 148 -9.70 32.94 5.83
C THR A 148 -10.06 32.76 4.35
N ARG A 149 -9.67 33.71 3.49
CA ARG A 149 -10.01 33.69 2.07
C ARG A 149 -9.09 32.76 1.28
N TYR A 150 -9.68 32.00 0.38
CA TYR A 150 -8.94 31.18 -0.58
C TYR A 150 -8.19 32.03 -1.60
N LEU A 151 -6.95 31.66 -1.85
CA LEU A 151 -6.02 32.36 -2.74
C LEU A 151 -6.23 31.99 -4.21
N GLY A 152 -6.77 30.79 -4.46
CA GLY A 152 -7.01 30.22 -5.78
C GLY A 152 -8.47 30.27 -6.25
N ASP A 153 -8.71 29.61 -7.38
CA ASP A 153 -10.02 29.49 -8.00
C ASP A 153 -10.79 28.24 -7.53
N GLN A 154 -12.06 28.11 -7.94
CA GLN A 154 -12.94 26.99 -7.59
C GLN A 154 -12.68 25.69 -8.38
N ASN A 155 -11.69 25.69 -9.27
CA ASN A 155 -11.45 24.57 -10.16
C ASN A 155 -10.58 23.54 -9.45
N ASP A 156 -11.04 22.32 -9.41
CA ASP A 156 -10.24 21.15 -9.06
C ASP A 156 -9.77 20.50 -10.38
N LEU A 157 -8.47 20.26 -10.48
CA LEU A 157 -7.81 19.72 -11.66
C LEU A 157 -6.96 18.52 -11.29
N PHE A 158 -7.21 17.41 -11.95
CA PHE A 158 -6.50 16.17 -11.72
C PHE A 158 -6.06 15.55 -13.05
N ILE A 159 -4.77 15.25 -13.15
CA ILE A 159 -4.13 14.64 -14.30
C ILE A 159 -3.36 13.42 -13.82
N ARG A 160 -3.64 12.25 -14.38
CA ARG A 160 -2.86 11.03 -14.10
C ARG A 160 -2.59 10.29 -15.40
N SER A 161 -1.32 10.02 -15.67
CA SER A 161 -0.92 9.07 -16.70
C SER A 161 -0.29 7.87 -16.03
N ARG A 162 -0.69 6.67 -16.43
CA ARG A 162 -0.09 5.44 -15.93
C ARG A 162 0.01 4.41 -17.03
N ILE A 163 1.16 3.76 -17.09
CA ILE A 163 1.45 2.62 -17.96
C ILE A 163 1.91 1.52 -17.03
N HIS A 164 1.23 0.38 -17.02
CA HIS A 164 1.56 -0.69 -16.10
C HIS A 164 1.24 -2.05 -16.70
N HIS A 165 1.94 -3.06 -16.20
CA HIS A 165 1.66 -4.46 -16.49
C HIS A 165 1.80 -5.22 -15.17
N GLY A 166 0.69 -5.33 -14.45
CA GLY A 166 0.65 -6.02 -13.17
C GLY A 166 1.66 -5.54 -12.15
N ARG A 167 2.33 -6.52 -11.54
CA ARG A 167 3.53 -6.33 -10.70
C ARG A 167 4.83 -6.46 -11.49
N ALA A 168 4.78 -6.58 -12.83
CA ALA A 168 5.99 -6.63 -13.64
C ALA A 168 6.59 -5.23 -13.78
N PHE A 169 5.82 -4.23 -14.21
CA PHE A 169 6.28 -2.85 -14.24
C PHE A 169 5.14 -1.86 -14.08
N SER A 170 5.47 -0.66 -13.60
CA SER A 170 4.52 0.45 -13.51
C SER A 170 5.29 1.76 -13.61
N VAL A 171 4.84 2.64 -14.50
CA VAL A 171 5.36 3.99 -14.66
C VAL A 171 4.17 4.92 -14.64
N GLY A 172 4.24 5.98 -13.87
CA GLY A 172 3.15 6.94 -13.86
C GLY A 172 3.55 8.27 -13.27
N PHE A 173 2.74 9.26 -13.60
CA PHE A 173 2.78 10.56 -12.97
C PHE A 173 1.35 10.99 -12.63
N THR A 174 1.22 11.70 -11.51
CA THR A 174 -0.04 12.31 -11.06
C THR A 174 0.24 13.76 -10.71
N ILE A 175 -0.64 14.64 -11.15
CA ILE A 175 -0.66 16.06 -10.81
C ILE A 175 -2.07 16.39 -10.35
N GLU A 176 -2.18 17.04 -9.21
CA GLU A 176 -3.46 17.49 -8.67
C GLU A 176 -3.35 18.94 -8.19
N LYS A 177 -4.47 19.64 -8.33
CA LYS A 177 -4.72 20.95 -7.76
C LYS A 177 -6.12 20.91 -7.16
N ASP A 178 -6.21 21.22 -5.88
CA ASP A 178 -7.50 21.35 -5.22
C ASP A 178 -8.18 22.69 -5.50
N ALA A 179 -9.50 22.69 -5.30
CA ALA A 179 -10.29 23.90 -5.35
C ALA A 179 -9.90 24.84 -4.19
N GLY A 180 -9.54 26.07 -4.54
CA GLY A 180 -9.16 27.14 -3.62
C GLY A 180 -7.65 27.39 -3.59
N GLU A 181 -6.87 26.55 -4.26
CA GLU A 181 -5.41 26.62 -4.30
C GLU A 181 -4.91 27.30 -5.57
N GLN A 182 -3.69 27.81 -5.51
CA GLN A 182 -3.04 28.42 -6.66
C GLN A 182 -2.29 27.36 -7.47
N LEU A 183 -2.61 27.25 -8.76
CA LEU A 183 -1.99 26.27 -9.67
C LEU A 183 -0.47 26.48 -9.83
N TRP A 184 -0.05 27.75 -9.88
CA TRP A 184 1.34 28.16 -9.80
C TRP A 184 1.45 29.23 -8.72
N TRP A 185 2.16 28.89 -7.66
CA TRP A 185 2.43 29.76 -6.53
C TRP A 185 3.93 30.03 -6.45
N LYS A 186 4.28 31.05 -5.68
CA LYS A 186 5.66 31.38 -5.29
C LYS A 186 5.67 31.38 -3.77
N ASN A 187 6.35 30.44 -3.13
CA ASN A 187 6.66 30.63 -1.71
C ASN A 187 7.79 31.65 -1.52
N ASN A 188 7.96 32.05 -0.26
CA ASN A 188 9.11 32.82 0.20
C ASN A 188 10.47 32.15 -0.11
N GLN A 189 10.48 30.86 -0.51
CA GLN A 189 11.66 30.08 -0.87
C GLN A 189 11.83 29.89 -2.40
N GLY A 190 10.99 30.52 -3.24
CA GLY A 190 11.10 30.52 -4.69
C GLY A 190 10.59 29.27 -5.44
N ASN A 191 10.02 28.27 -4.77
CA ASN A 191 9.48 27.08 -5.41
C ASN A 191 8.19 27.38 -6.18
N ARG A 192 8.07 26.79 -7.36
CA ARG A 192 6.91 26.87 -8.26
C ARG A 192 6.48 25.47 -8.64
N GLY A 193 5.17 25.19 -8.62
CA GLY A 193 4.64 23.93 -9.10
C GLY A 193 3.19 23.68 -8.67
N PRO A 194 2.55 22.64 -9.22
CA PRO A 194 1.21 22.21 -8.82
C PRO A 194 1.18 21.80 -7.35
N ASP A 195 -0.01 21.60 -6.78
CA ASP A 195 -0.15 21.33 -5.36
C ASP A 195 0.51 20.00 -4.96
N PHE A 196 -0.10 18.95 -5.49
CA PHE A 196 0.42 17.60 -5.44
C PHE A 196 1.04 17.22 -6.78
N SER A 197 2.21 16.61 -6.71
CA SER A 197 2.89 16.03 -7.86
C SER A 197 3.57 14.75 -7.44
N SER A 198 3.25 13.65 -8.09
CA SER A 198 3.84 12.35 -7.85
C SER A 198 4.34 11.73 -9.14
N PHE A 199 5.49 11.07 -9.06
CA PHE A 199 6.05 10.29 -10.15
C PHE A 199 6.59 8.99 -9.57
N HIS A 200 6.32 7.87 -10.25
CA HIS A 200 6.88 6.59 -9.88
C HIS A 200 7.36 5.81 -11.09
N PHE A 201 8.42 5.05 -10.88
CA PHE A 201 8.87 3.97 -11.74
C PHE A 201 9.06 2.73 -10.89
N TYR A 202 8.46 1.63 -11.31
CA TYR A 202 8.52 0.35 -10.62
C TYR A 202 8.83 -0.77 -11.60
N ARG A 203 9.67 -1.70 -11.15
CA ARG A 203 9.98 -2.95 -11.85
C ARG A 203 10.00 -4.09 -10.85
N GLY A 204 9.11 -5.05 -11.01
CA GLY A 204 9.08 -6.29 -10.26
C GLY A 204 9.52 -7.50 -11.08
N ASN A 205 9.79 -8.60 -10.37
CA ASN A 205 9.99 -9.95 -10.91
C ASN A 205 11.10 -10.04 -11.96
N THR A 206 12.24 -9.39 -11.72
CA THR A 206 13.43 -9.54 -12.57
C THR A 206 14.33 -10.68 -12.06
N PRO A 207 15.17 -11.29 -12.92
CA PRO A 207 16.09 -12.36 -12.48
C PRO A 207 17.06 -11.97 -11.35
N ARG A 208 17.40 -10.68 -11.22
CA ARG A 208 18.35 -10.17 -10.20
C ARG A 208 17.68 -9.54 -8.98
N TRP A 209 16.48 -8.98 -9.16
CA TRP A 209 15.78 -8.18 -8.16
C TRP A 209 14.30 -8.56 -8.14
N LYS A 210 13.75 -8.80 -6.94
CA LYS A 210 12.32 -9.03 -6.75
C LYS A 210 11.54 -7.77 -7.08
N SER A 211 12.02 -6.61 -6.62
CA SER A 211 11.41 -5.32 -6.93
C SER A 211 12.42 -4.18 -6.88
N ILE A 212 12.21 -3.17 -7.72
CA ILE A 212 12.93 -1.91 -7.76
C ILE A 212 11.86 -0.81 -7.88
N ALA A 213 11.93 0.20 -7.03
CA ALA A 213 11.09 1.37 -7.08
C ALA A 213 11.96 2.63 -7.10
N LEU A 214 11.60 3.60 -7.95
CA LEU A 214 12.21 4.91 -8.06
C LEU A 214 11.11 5.97 -8.10
N GLY A 215 11.36 7.13 -7.49
CA GLY A 215 10.34 8.16 -7.32
C GLY A 215 9.51 7.87 -6.07
N ASP A 216 8.19 7.92 -6.19
CA ASP A 216 7.26 7.75 -5.09
C ASP A 216 6.83 6.28 -4.91
N PHE A 217 7.00 5.77 -3.70
CA PHE A 217 6.72 4.38 -3.38
C PHE A 217 6.18 4.21 -1.96
N ARG A 218 5.59 3.04 -1.72
CA ARG A 218 5.15 2.58 -0.41
C ARG A 218 5.93 1.33 -0.03
N VAL A 219 6.09 1.18 1.27
CA VAL A 219 6.69 0.01 1.89
C VAL A 219 5.75 -0.49 2.98
N GLY A 220 5.43 -1.78 2.96
CA GLY A 220 4.55 -2.40 3.94
C GLY A 220 5.01 -3.79 4.31
N PHE A 221 5.23 -4.00 5.61
CA PHE A 221 5.70 -5.25 6.20
C PHE A 221 5.12 -5.45 7.58
N GLY A 222 4.95 -6.71 7.99
CA GLY A 222 4.46 -7.03 9.33
C GLY A 222 2.97 -6.74 9.48
N GLN A 223 2.55 -6.26 10.65
CA GLN A 223 1.17 -5.90 10.98
C GLN A 223 0.88 -4.41 10.84
N GLY A 224 1.89 -3.61 10.48
CA GLY A 224 1.71 -2.18 10.26
C GLY A 224 2.32 -1.28 11.32
N LEU A 225 3.04 -1.83 12.33
CA LEU A 225 3.49 -1.02 13.46
C LEU A 225 4.66 -0.09 13.09
N VAL A 226 5.51 -0.50 12.15
CA VAL A 226 6.65 0.31 11.67
C VAL A 226 6.41 0.79 10.25
N PHE A 227 6.19 -0.16 9.34
CA PHE A 227 5.83 0.13 7.95
C PHE A 227 4.33 -0.10 7.83
N GLY A 228 3.61 0.89 7.29
CA GLY A 228 2.15 0.83 7.20
C GLY A 228 1.65 -0.48 6.57
N ALA A 229 0.56 -1.01 7.12
CA ALA A 229 -0.01 -2.25 6.63
C ALA A 229 -0.77 -2.07 5.31
N GLY A 230 -0.93 -3.16 4.57
CA GLY A 230 -1.80 -3.22 3.41
C GLY A 230 -3.29 -3.11 3.78
N TYR A 231 -4.13 -3.18 2.75
CA TYR A 231 -5.57 -3.33 2.93
C TYR A 231 -5.90 -4.62 3.70
N SER A 232 -6.89 -4.56 4.59
CA SER A 232 -7.36 -5.67 5.42
C SER A 232 -8.87 -5.52 5.57
N LEU A 233 -9.61 -6.58 5.25
CA LEU A 233 -11.05 -6.63 5.43
C LEU A 233 -11.38 -6.72 6.92
N GLY A 234 -12.36 -5.94 7.34
CA GLY A 234 -12.93 -5.99 8.69
C GLY A 234 -13.66 -7.31 8.97
N LYS A 235 -14.30 -7.38 10.14
CA LYS A 235 -15.00 -8.57 10.62
C LYS A 235 -16.37 -8.72 9.94
N GLY A 236 -16.38 -9.19 8.69
CA GLY A 236 -17.60 -9.63 8.01
C GLY A 236 -18.13 -10.99 8.52
N ALA A 237 -19.35 -11.35 8.11
CA ALA A 237 -20.10 -12.52 8.59
C ALA A 237 -19.63 -13.90 8.03
N GLU A 238 -18.54 -13.97 7.27
CA GLU A 238 -17.96 -15.22 6.74
C GLU A 238 -16.68 -15.67 7.46
N THR A 239 -16.38 -16.96 7.35
CA THR A 239 -15.29 -17.66 8.08
C THR A 239 -13.88 -17.29 7.56
N ILE A 240 -13.77 -16.59 6.42
CA ILE A 240 -12.50 -16.24 5.74
C ILE A 240 -12.07 -14.80 6.06
N THR A 241 -12.40 -14.25 7.23
CA THR A 241 -11.89 -12.93 7.64
C THR A 241 -10.55 -13.09 8.36
N THR A 242 -9.44 -12.90 7.64
CA THR A 242 -8.13 -12.83 8.30
C THR A 242 -7.96 -11.43 8.90
N VAL A 243 -7.95 -11.32 10.24
CA VAL A 243 -7.60 -10.08 10.96
C VAL A 243 -6.15 -9.65 10.64
N ARG A 244 -5.35 -10.60 10.16
CA ARG A 244 -3.99 -10.37 9.69
C ARG A 244 -3.97 -9.32 8.58
N ARG A 245 -3.08 -8.34 8.74
CA ARG A 245 -2.70 -7.46 7.64
C ARG A 245 -1.54 -8.07 6.84
N SER A 246 -1.68 -8.13 5.52
CA SER A 246 -0.69 -8.70 4.61
C SER A 246 0.45 -7.71 4.31
N SER A 247 1.65 -8.25 4.11
CA SER A 247 2.82 -7.44 3.71
C SER A 247 2.82 -7.26 2.19
N PHE A 248 2.51 -6.08 1.69
CA PHE A 248 2.56 -5.84 0.23
C PHE A 248 3.99 -5.60 -0.30
N GLY A 249 4.98 -5.46 0.59
CA GLY A 249 6.37 -5.25 0.24
C GLY A 249 6.64 -3.84 -0.30
N LEU A 250 7.47 -3.77 -1.34
CA LEU A 250 7.79 -2.53 -2.05
C LEU A 250 6.85 -2.35 -3.25
N LEU A 251 6.07 -1.27 -3.26
CA LEU A 251 5.11 -0.95 -4.32
C LEU A 251 5.21 0.50 -4.78
N PRO A 252 4.88 0.82 -6.05
CA PRO A 252 4.76 2.21 -6.48
C PRO A 252 3.61 2.90 -5.76
N TYR A 253 3.78 4.19 -5.45
CA TYR A 253 2.71 5.01 -4.92
C TYR A 253 1.84 5.50 -6.07
N THR A 254 0.54 5.21 -6.03
CA THR A 254 -0.40 5.52 -7.12
C THR A 254 -1.63 6.31 -6.67
N ALA A 255 -1.72 6.62 -5.38
CA ALA A 255 -2.79 7.44 -4.81
C ALA A 255 -2.53 8.94 -5.06
N SER A 256 -3.44 9.79 -4.61
CA SER A 256 -3.36 11.25 -4.78
C SER A 256 -3.24 12.00 -3.45
N THR A 257 -2.97 11.29 -2.34
CA THR A 257 -2.78 11.92 -1.04
C THR A 257 -1.36 12.46 -0.89
N GLU A 258 -1.23 13.63 -0.27
CA GLU A 258 0.07 14.29 -0.08
C GLU A 258 0.95 13.65 1.00
N ALA A 259 0.43 12.64 1.68
CA ALA A 259 1.07 11.92 2.77
C ALA A 259 1.10 10.40 2.53
N GLY A 260 1.91 9.69 3.32
CA GLY A 260 1.91 8.21 3.33
C GLY A 260 2.76 7.55 2.24
N PHE A 261 3.63 8.30 1.57
CA PHE A 261 4.60 7.80 0.60
C PHE A 261 6.04 8.16 0.96
N PHE A 262 6.98 7.38 0.45
CA PHE A 262 8.41 7.68 0.42
C PHE A 262 8.78 8.18 -0.97
N ARG A 263 9.74 9.10 -1.08
CA ARG A 263 10.25 9.64 -2.35
C ARG A 263 11.76 9.39 -2.45
N GLY A 264 12.18 8.53 -3.36
CA GLY A 264 13.58 8.17 -3.51
C GLY A 264 13.77 6.86 -4.29
N ALA A 265 14.48 5.91 -3.69
CA ALA A 265 14.75 4.63 -4.31
C ALA A 265 14.66 3.48 -3.29
N GLY A 266 14.07 2.36 -3.72
CA GLY A 266 13.98 1.14 -2.94
C GLY A 266 14.24 -0.10 -3.79
N VAL A 267 14.82 -1.13 -3.19
CA VAL A 267 15.09 -2.41 -3.85
C VAL A 267 14.78 -3.58 -2.91
N THR A 268 14.30 -4.67 -3.50
CA THR A 268 14.12 -5.95 -2.82
C THR A 268 14.84 -7.04 -3.59
N LYS A 269 15.58 -7.88 -2.87
CA LYS A 269 16.31 -9.02 -3.43
C LYS A 269 15.99 -10.29 -2.66
N ASN A 270 15.71 -11.36 -3.40
CA ASN A 270 15.55 -12.70 -2.84
C ASN A 270 16.90 -13.44 -2.90
N LEU A 271 17.29 -14.01 -1.77
CA LEU A 271 18.50 -14.79 -1.57
C LEU A 271 18.09 -16.15 -0.95
N GLY A 272 17.59 -17.05 -1.80
CA GLY A 272 16.99 -18.31 -1.35
C GLY A 272 15.75 -18.05 -0.50
N LEU A 273 15.83 -18.40 0.79
CA LEU A 273 14.75 -18.23 1.77
C LEU A 273 14.67 -16.82 2.36
N TRP A 274 15.67 -15.98 2.11
CA TRP A 274 15.72 -14.62 2.61
C TRP A 274 15.21 -13.64 1.56
N SER A 275 14.34 -12.72 1.95
CA SER A 275 13.97 -11.55 1.17
C SER A 275 14.48 -10.32 1.91
N ILE A 276 15.35 -9.53 1.26
CA ILE A 276 15.93 -8.33 1.85
C ILE A 276 15.44 -7.12 1.07
N THR A 277 14.83 -6.18 1.77
CA THR A 277 14.38 -4.88 1.22
C THR A 277 15.15 -3.76 1.89
N THR A 278 15.66 -2.83 1.08
CA THR A 278 16.28 -1.59 1.57
C THR A 278 15.82 -0.42 0.74
N PHE A 279 15.68 0.74 1.37
CA PHE A 279 15.27 1.95 0.67
C PHE A 279 15.80 3.21 1.33
N LEU A 280 15.93 4.25 0.53
CA LEU A 280 16.26 5.61 0.94
C LEU A 280 15.18 6.55 0.41
N SER A 281 14.76 7.49 1.26
CA SER A 281 13.74 8.49 0.93
C SER A 281 14.19 9.87 1.39
N HIS A 282 13.86 10.87 0.58
CA HIS A 282 14.06 12.27 0.89
C HIS A 282 12.86 13.05 0.34
N VAL A 283 12.05 13.59 1.24
CA VAL A 283 10.75 14.20 0.91
C VAL A 283 10.54 15.47 1.72
N LYS A 284 9.94 16.47 1.10
CA LYS A 284 9.45 17.66 1.81
C LYS A 284 8.03 17.41 2.27
N ARG A 285 7.78 17.61 3.55
CA ARG A 285 6.48 17.47 4.22
C ARG A 285 5.93 18.83 4.60
N ASP A 286 4.62 18.88 4.73
CA ASP A 286 3.96 20.03 5.31
C ASP A 286 4.24 20.08 6.80
N GLY A 287 4.43 21.29 7.30
CA GLY A 287 5.00 21.50 8.62
C GLY A 287 4.83 22.92 9.11
N ARG A 288 4.43 23.08 10.37
CA ARG A 288 4.42 24.40 11.02
C ARG A 288 5.74 24.62 11.74
N VAL A 289 6.64 25.36 11.10
CA VAL A 289 7.94 25.73 11.65
C VAL A 289 7.81 27.03 12.44
N ASN A 290 8.36 27.05 13.64
CA ASN A 290 8.51 28.27 14.43
C ASN A 290 9.95 28.74 14.27
N LEU A 291 10.12 29.89 13.62
CA LEU A 291 11.39 30.59 13.48
C LEU A 291 11.41 31.72 14.52
N PRO A 292 12.28 31.67 15.54
CA PRO A 292 12.43 32.75 16.49
C PRO A 292 12.78 34.06 15.75
N GLN A 293 12.04 35.13 16.04
CA GLN A 293 12.23 36.43 15.38
C GLN A 293 13.40 37.24 15.96
N ASP A 294 13.94 36.84 17.11
CA ASP A 294 15.00 37.56 17.81
C ASP A 294 16.29 36.75 17.84
N THR A 295 17.31 37.24 17.14
CA THR A 295 18.65 36.63 17.03
C THR A 295 19.48 36.73 18.32
N LEU A 296 18.98 37.43 19.36
CA LEU A 296 19.70 37.61 20.63
C LEU A 296 19.54 36.42 21.58
N GLU A 297 18.51 35.60 21.44
CA GLU A 297 18.39 34.31 22.11
C GLU A 297 18.64 33.20 21.08
N SER A 298 19.61 32.32 21.35
CA SER A 298 19.92 31.16 20.51
C SER A 298 18.83 30.08 20.64
N GLN A 299 17.59 30.42 20.31
CA GLN A 299 16.52 29.45 20.21
C GLN A 299 16.67 28.69 18.90
N GLU A 300 16.73 27.36 18.97
CA GLU A 300 16.80 26.52 17.78
C GLU A 300 15.45 26.50 17.05
N ASP A 301 15.48 26.61 15.72
CA ASP A 301 14.31 26.42 14.88
C ASP A 301 13.69 25.05 15.13
N PHE A 302 12.36 25.00 15.35
CA PHE A 302 11.67 23.74 15.61
C PHE A 302 10.35 23.62 14.84
N ALA A 303 10.00 22.38 14.53
CA ALA A 303 8.73 22.03 13.93
C ALA A 303 7.69 21.71 15.02
N SER A 304 6.52 22.33 14.97
CA SER A 304 5.46 22.14 15.98
C SER A 304 4.40 21.11 15.59
N SER A 305 4.16 20.90 14.30
CA SER A 305 3.16 19.96 13.79
C SER A 305 3.45 19.54 12.35
N LEU A 306 3.03 18.33 11.99
CA LEU A 306 3.06 17.77 10.64
C LEU A 306 1.61 17.48 10.18
N PRO A 307 0.92 18.46 9.57
CA PRO A 307 -0.44 18.23 9.08
C PRO A 307 -0.47 17.19 7.96
N LEU A 308 -1.52 16.37 7.92
CA LEU A 308 -1.74 15.33 6.89
C LEU A 308 -2.82 15.70 5.87
N GLY A 309 -3.51 16.82 6.06
CA GLY A 309 -4.69 17.19 5.28
C GLY A 309 -4.39 17.73 3.87
N GLY A 310 -3.15 18.09 3.58
CA GLY A 310 -2.70 18.51 2.25
C GLY A 310 -3.40 19.74 1.66
N PHE A 311 -4.03 20.58 2.48
CA PHE A 311 -4.72 21.78 1.99
C PHE A 311 -3.80 23.00 2.00
N HIS A 312 -3.82 23.77 0.91
CA HIS A 312 -2.96 24.93 0.65
C HIS A 312 -3.72 26.14 0.08
N ARG A 313 -4.94 26.39 0.59
CA ARG A 313 -5.88 27.36 0.02
C ARG A 313 -5.72 28.76 0.62
N THR A 314 -5.33 28.86 1.89
CA THR A 314 -5.16 30.14 2.62
C THR A 314 -3.68 30.48 2.86
N PRO A 315 -3.32 31.74 3.20
CA PRO A 315 -1.93 32.09 3.52
C PRO A 315 -1.31 31.27 4.67
N SER A 316 -2.10 30.92 5.69
CA SER A 316 -1.63 30.11 6.82
C SER A 316 -1.47 28.63 6.46
N GLU A 317 -2.29 28.11 5.54
CA GLU A 317 -2.14 26.75 5.01
C GLU A 317 -0.89 26.70 4.11
N LEU A 318 -0.75 27.67 3.21
CA LEU A 318 0.37 27.79 2.28
C LEU A 318 1.73 27.94 2.98
N SER A 319 1.78 28.59 4.15
CA SER A 319 3.02 28.72 4.92
C SER A 319 3.52 27.41 5.51
N THR A 320 2.64 26.40 5.65
CA THR A 320 3.03 25.08 6.13
C THR A 320 3.56 24.17 5.02
N ARG A 321 3.26 24.50 3.76
CA ARG A 321 3.53 23.63 2.61
C ARG A 321 5.00 23.30 2.42
N LYS A 322 5.34 22.01 2.36
CA LYS A 322 6.69 21.49 2.05
C LYS A 322 7.79 22.20 2.86
N ALA A 323 7.48 22.61 4.09
CA ALA A 323 8.32 23.44 4.94
C ALA A 323 9.38 22.63 5.70
N ILE A 324 9.20 21.33 5.84
CA ILE A 324 10.12 20.46 6.59
C ILE A 324 10.63 19.36 5.68
N THR A 325 11.94 19.18 5.64
CA THR A 325 12.54 18.03 4.96
C THR A 325 12.63 16.82 5.89
N GLU A 326 12.15 15.67 5.42
CA GLU A 326 12.18 14.37 6.09
C GLU A 326 13.03 13.40 5.26
N SER A 327 14.05 12.81 5.88
CA SER A 327 14.90 11.80 5.28
C SER A 327 14.74 10.47 6.00
N ASN A 328 14.53 9.39 5.25
CA ASN A 328 14.38 8.05 5.80
C ASN A 328 15.36 7.07 5.19
N ALA A 329 15.88 6.18 6.01
CA ALA A 329 16.55 4.96 5.59
C ALA A 329 15.83 3.77 6.22
N GLY A 330 15.31 2.88 5.39
CA GLY A 330 14.56 1.73 5.85
C GLY A 330 15.19 0.42 5.40
N PHE A 331 15.07 -0.58 6.26
CA PHE A 331 15.57 -1.93 6.05
C PHE A 331 14.52 -2.93 6.52
N ASN A 332 14.33 -3.98 5.74
CA ASN A 332 13.53 -5.11 6.11
C ASN A 332 14.23 -6.40 5.66
N THR A 333 14.17 -7.41 6.50
CA THR A 333 14.57 -8.77 6.15
C THR A 333 13.48 -9.73 6.55
N THR A 334 13.11 -10.64 5.65
CA THR A 334 12.11 -11.68 5.88
C THR A 334 12.74 -13.03 5.57
N TYR A 335 12.64 -13.95 6.51
CA TYR A 335 13.03 -15.35 6.36
C TYR A 335 11.78 -16.20 6.18
N GLN A 336 11.71 -16.89 5.05
CA GLN A 336 10.67 -17.86 4.74
C GLN A 336 11.10 -19.24 5.24
N LEU A 337 10.23 -19.93 5.99
CA LEU A 337 10.51 -21.31 6.39
C LEU A 337 10.50 -22.23 5.17
N LYS A 338 11.45 -23.19 5.11
CA LYS A 338 11.58 -24.15 3.99
C LYS A 338 10.30 -24.94 3.69
N ASN A 339 9.53 -25.22 4.73
CA ASN A 339 8.29 -25.99 4.66
C ASN A 339 7.06 -25.13 4.33
N GLY A 340 7.24 -23.83 4.03
CA GLY A 340 6.16 -22.90 3.72
C GLY A 340 5.23 -22.59 4.90
N ARG A 341 5.53 -23.07 6.11
CA ARG A 341 4.63 -22.95 7.28
C ARG A 341 4.68 -21.60 7.97
N GLY A 342 5.38 -20.63 7.43
CA GLY A 342 5.43 -19.29 8.02
C GLY A 342 6.68 -18.52 7.66
N ASN A 343 6.70 -17.28 8.12
CA ASN A 343 7.81 -16.37 7.92
C ASN A 343 8.08 -15.53 9.16
N PHE A 344 9.33 -15.12 9.30
CA PHE A 344 9.77 -14.21 10.36
C PHE A 344 10.51 -13.06 9.72
N GLY A 345 10.35 -11.87 10.26
CA GLY A 345 11.06 -10.72 9.73
C GLY A 345 11.38 -9.66 10.76
N PHE A 346 12.27 -8.79 10.32
CA PHE A 346 12.77 -7.68 11.09
C PHE A 346 12.67 -6.41 10.25
N ASN A 347 12.14 -5.35 10.85
CA ASN A 347 12.05 -4.02 10.28
C ASN A 347 12.98 -3.08 11.05
N ALA A 348 13.64 -2.18 10.32
CA ALA A 348 14.32 -1.03 10.89
C ALA A 348 14.03 0.20 10.04
N LEU A 349 13.65 1.29 10.70
CA LEU A 349 13.42 2.59 10.08
C LEU A 349 14.18 3.65 10.86
N TYR A 350 15.05 4.35 10.14
CA TYR A 350 15.72 5.55 10.63
C TYR A 350 15.13 6.77 9.93
N THR A 351 14.66 7.72 10.72
CA THR A 351 14.06 8.98 10.24
C THR A 351 14.82 10.16 10.81
N THR A 352 15.14 11.12 9.95
CA THR A 352 15.77 12.39 10.32
C THR A 352 14.96 13.54 9.75
N PHE A 353 14.60 14.47 10.61
CA PHE A 353 13.96 15.73 10.25
C PHE A 353 15.00 16.85 10.14
N GLU A 354 14.73 17.81 9.27
CA GLU A 354 15.53 19.04 9.15
C GLU A 354 15.58 19.82 10.47
N PHE A 355 14.40 20.03 11.06
CA PHE A 355 14.20 20.67 12.36
C PHE A 355 13.76 19.64 13.41
N PRO A 356 14.18 19.78 14.68
CA PRO A 356 13.61 18.98 15.77
C PRO A 356 12.09 19.15 15.82
N LEU A 357 11.37 18.04 15.87
CA LEU A 357 9.92 18.04 16.08
C LEU A 357 9.66 18.24 17.57
N ASN A 358 9.10 19.39 17.94
CA ASN A 358 8.70 19.71 19.30
C ASN A 358 7.21 20.07 19.32
N ARG A 359 6.38 19.06 19.59
CA ARG A 359 4.93 19.20 19.58
C ARG A 359 4.44 19.96 20.80
N ARG A 360 3.30 20.64 20.67
CA ARG A 360 2.65 21.28 21.81
C ARG A 360 2.26 20.20 22.85
N PRO A 361 2.54 20.41 24.14
CA PRO A 361 2.27 19.44 25.19
C PRO A 361 0.76 19.36 25.45
N ASN A 362 0.11 18.46 24.73
CA ASN A 362 -1.29 18.05 24.94
C ASN A 362 -1.28 16.60 25.42
N ILE A 363 -2.30 16.17 26.17
CA ILE A 363 -2.42 14.79 26.69
C ILE A 363 -2.24 13.74 25.58
N TYR A 364 -2.81 14.00 24.40
CA TYR A 364 -2.69 13.13 23.22
C TYR A 364 -1.27 13.04 22.63
N ASN A 365 -0.44 14.07 22.81
CA ASN A 365 0.89 14.16 22.22
C ASN A 365 2.00 13.67 23.18
N SER A 366 1.67 13.36 24.43
CA SER A 366 2.64 13.02 25.48
C SER A 366 3.49 11.78 25.18
N PHE A 367 2.99 10.89 24.30
CA PHE A 367 3.69 9.66 23.90
C PHE A 367 4.20 9.72 22.45
N GLU A 368 4.00 10.84 21.76
CA GLU A 368 4.49 11.00 20.40
C GLU A 368 5.98 11.33 20.39
N PHE A 369 6.64 10.99 19.28
CA PHE A 369 8.05 11.30 19.09
C PHE A 369 8.31 12.80 19.14
N SER A 370 9.33 13.19 19.92
CA SER A 370 9.89 14.53 19.97
C SER A 370 11.40 14.46 19.75
N GLY A 371 11.93 15.35 18.91
CA GLY A 371 13.34 15.42 18.54
C GLY A 371 13.61 15.41 17.04
N LYS A 372 14.89 15.36 16.68
CA LYS A 372 15.35 15.46 15.28
C LYS A 372 15.51 14.11 14.58
N THR A 373 15.84 13.05 15.34
CA THR A 373 16.11 11.71 14.79
C THR A 373 15.33 10.65 15.53
N ASN A 374 14.71 9.74 14.79
CA ASN A 374 13.99 8.61 15.34
C ASN A 374 14.54 7.29 14.77
N TRP A 375 14.65 6.30 15.64
CA TRP A 375 14.93 4.91 15.26
C TRP A 375 13.77 4.06 15.71
N ILE A 376 13.21 3.28 14.79
CA ILE A 376 12.16 2.33 15.08
C ILE A 376 12.60 0.97 14.56
N GLY A 377 12.51 -0.06 15.40
CA GLY A 377 12.74 -1.43 15.00
C GLY A 377 11.55 -2.31 15.38
N SER A 378 11.26 -3.32 14.57
CA SER A 378 10.28 -4.34 14.94
C SER A 378 10.68 -5.74 14.51
N PHE A 379 10.20 -6.72 15.26
CA PHE A 379 10.19 -8.12 14.89
C PHE A 379 8.75 -8.53 14.63
N TYR A 380 8.51 -9.18 13.51
CA TYR A 380 7.22 -9.75 13.18
C TYR A 380 7.39 -11.20 12.73
N GLY A 381 6.31 -11.95 12.80
CA GLY A 381 6.30 -13.28 12.24
C GLY A 381 4.91 -13.84 12.18
N ASN A 382 4.79 -14.90 11.39
CA ASN A 382 3.63 -15.74 11.32
C ASN A 382 4.04 -17.20 11.26
N TYR A 383 3.17 -18.06 11.78
CA TYR A 383 3.38 -19.48 11.80
C TYR A 383 2.06 -20.24 11.74
N TYR A 384 2.02 -21.20 10.83
CA TYR A 384 0.95 -22.15 10.64
C TYR A 384 1.28 -23.45 11.37
N TRP A 385 0.46 -23.76 12.38
CA TRP A 385 0.52 -25.03 13.09
C TRP A 385 -0.81 -25.78 12.95
N LYS A 386 -0.85 -26.74 12.02
CA LYS A 386 -2.09 -27.46 11.66
C LYS A 386 -3.17 -26.45 11.25
N ASN A 387 -4.27 -26.37 11.98
CA ASN A 387 -5.39 -25.45 11.78
C ASN A 387 -5.28 -24.18 12.65
N ILE A 388 -4.13 -23.92 13.26
CA ILE A 388 -3.85 -22.72 14.04
C ILE A 388 -2.92 -21.82 13.23
N PHE A 389 -3.32 -20.55 13.06
CA PHE A 389 -2.49 -19.51 12.49
C PHE A 389 -2.13 -18.47 13.54
N LEU A 390 -0.84 -18.33 13.82
CA LEU A 390 -0.29 -17.38 14.79
C LEU A 390 0.41 -16.25 14.03
N PHE A 391 0.18 -15.00 14.41
CA PHE A 391 0.91 -13.87 13.86
C PHE A 391 1.05 -12.73 14.87
N GLY A 392 2.07 -11.90 14.67
CA GLY A 392 2.27 -10.74 15.52
C GLY A 392 3.44 -9.87 15.08
N GLU A 393 3.49 -8.66 15.63
CA GLU A 393 4.57 -7.70 15.49
C GLU A 393 4.83 -7.01 16.83
N SER A 394 6.10 -6.92 17.23
CA SER A 394 6.57 -6.18 18.39
C SER A 394 7.53 -5.09 17.93
N ALA A 395 7.20 -3.83 18.23
CA ALA A 395 7.92 -2.66 17.79
C ALA A 395 8.44 -1.82 18.97
N ARG A 396 9.62 -1.25 18.80
CA ARG A 396 10.23 -0.33 19.77
C ARG A 396 10.82 0.89 19.06
N SER A 397 10.53 2.06 19.59
CA SER A 397 11.11 3.33 19.16
C SER A 397 12.20 3.81 20.12
N LYS A 398 13.12 4.64 19.63
CA LYS A 398 14.14 5.32 20.45
C LYS A 398 13.50 6.24 21.49
N SER A 399 12.34 6.83 21.20
CA SER A 399 11.57 7.63 22.15
C SER A 399 10.97 6.83 23.31
N GLY A 400 11.18 5.50 23.35
CA GLY A 400 10.80 4.66 24.49
C GLY A 400 9.43 3.99 24.35
N VAL A 401 8.68 4.28 23.29
CA VAL A 401 7.41 3.61 23.01
C VAL A 401 7.68 2.17 22.58
N PHE A 402 7.03 1.24 23.27
CA PHE A 402 7.01 -0.18 22.97
C PHE A 402 5.57 -0.62 22.70
N THR A 403 5.35 -1.30 21.59
CA THR A 403 4.03 -1.73 21.15
C THR A 403 4.10 -3.18 20.68
N VAL A 404 3.13 -3.98 21.11
CA VAL A 404 3.01 -5.39 20.71
C VAL A 404 1.61 -5.62 20.14
N SER A 405 1.56 -6.27 18.99
CA SER A 405 0.37 -6.85 18.38
C SER A 405 0.59 -8.36 18.31
N MET A 406 -0.33 -9.15 18.85
CA MET A 406 -0.26 -10.60 18.78
C MET A 406 -1.67 -11.17 18.73
N GLU A 407 -1.93 -11.98 17.71
CA GLU A 407 -3.24 -12.55 17.44
C GLU A 407 -3.10 -14.02 17.02
N MET A 408 -4.20 -14.75 17.19
CA MET A 408 -4.33 -16.16 16.86
C MET A 408 -5.66 -16.36 16.13
N ALA A 409 -5.61 -17.05 15.00
CA ALA A 409 -6.79 -17.51 14.26
C ALA A 409 -6.85 -19.05 14.29
N LEU A 410 -8.07 -19.57 14.46
CA LEU A 410 -8.39 -20.99 14.43
C LEU A 410 -9.26 -21.25 13.22
N GLU A 411 -8.79 -22.10 12.31
CA GLU A 411 -9.52 -22.44 11.10
C GLU A 411 -10.28 -23.75 11.29
N LYS A 412 -11.55 -23.77 10.87
CA LYS A 412 -12.36 -24.98 10.89
C LYS A 412 -12.04 -25.76 9.62
N ILE A 413 -11.61 -27.01 9.76
CA ILE A 413 -11.37 -27.89 8.61
C ILE A 413 -12.74 -28.17 7.99
N PRO A 414 -12.99 -27.87 6.69
CA PRO A 414 -14.24 -28.24 6.06
C PRO A 414 -14.35 -29.77 6.09
N GLU A 415 -15.44 -30.28 6.66
CA GLU A 415 -15.75 -31.70 6.58
C GLU A 415 -15.97 -32.02 5.10
N ILE A 416 -15.12 -32.89 4.54
CA ILE A 416 -15.38 -33.48 3.23
C ILE A 416 -16.67 -34.28 3.40
N SER A 417 -17.79 -33.76 2.90
CA SER A 417 -19.03 -34.53 2.82
C SER A 417 -18.77 -35.69 1.86
N THR A 418 -18.39 -36.84 2.39
CA THR A 418 -18.50 -38.09 1.66
C THR A 418 -19.99 -38.34 1.46
N ASN A 419 -20.53 -37.89 0.34
CA ASN A 419 -21.79 -38.42 -0.15
C ASN A 419 -21.55 -39.91 -0.40
N GLU A 420 -21.91 -40.74 0.57
CA GLU A 420 -22.07 -42.17 0.38
C GLU A 420 -23.06 -42.36 -0.76
N VAL A 421 -22.54 -42.72 -1.93
CA VAL A 421 -23.31 -43.43 -2.94
C VAL A 421 -23.60 -44.79 -2.34
N LEU A 422 -24.65 -44.88 -1.53
CA LEU A 422 -25.26 -46.15 -1.19
C LEU A 422 -25.85 -46.72 -2.47
N THR A 423 -25.09 -47.62 -3.07
CA THR A 423 -25.61 -48.65 -3.97
C THR A 423 -26.74 -49.39 -3.27
N SER A 424 -27.98 -49.16 -3.70
CA SER A 424 -29.07 -50.12 -3.51
C SER A 424 -29.28 -50.87 -4.82
N ALA A 425 -29.16 -52.20 -4.72
CA ALA A 425 -29.43 -53.18 -5.76
C ALA A 425 -30.86 -53.10 -6.33
#